data_AF-A0AAW8SSZ0-F1
#
_entry.id   AF-A0AAW8SSZ0-F1
#
_cell.length_a   1.000
_cell.length_b   1.000
_cell.length_c   1.000
_cell.angle_alpha   90.00
_cell.angle_beta   90.00
_cell.angle_gamma   90.00
#
_symmetry.space_group_name_H-M   'P 1'
#
loop_
_entity.id
_entity.type
_entity.pdbx_description
1 polymer ?
#
loop_
_entity_poly.entity_id
_entity_poly.type
_entity_poly.pdbx_seq_one_letter_code
_entity_poly.pdbx_strand_id
1 'polypeptide(L)'
;MPKIERKAHEVEAALEEDIEIQGKRFRLYFQNRYTILSLTVDLLTGFFYIIGSVAALTSIPDRIGMYFYLAGSIFLTIRPILRIIKNIFIYDDLKAEKKKNDAHM
;
A
#
# COMPACT_ATOMS: atom_id res chain seq x y z
N MET A 1 2.67 -46.25 -6.41
CA MET A 1 2.38 -44.91 -5.86
C MET A 1 2.92 -43.86 -6.82
N PRO A 2 2.12 -42.89 -7.29
CA PRO A 2 2.65 -41.85 -8.17
C PRO A 2 3.59 -40.95 -7.36
N LYS A 3 4.79 -40.69 -7.88
CA LYS A 3 5.75 -39.75 -7.29
C LYS A 3 5.25 -38.34 -7.59
N ILE A 4 4.71 -37.67 -6.57
CA ILE A 4 4.33 -36.26 -6.67
C ILE A 4 5.62 -35.44 -6.54
N GLU A 5 6.18 -35.02 -7.68
CA GLU A 5 7.26 -34.04 -7.70
C GLU A 5 6.69 -32.69 -7.29
N ARG A 6 6.84 -32.35 -6.01
CA ARG A 6 6.63 -30.98 -5.54
C ARG A 6 7.82 -30.17 -6.03
N LYS A 7 7.69 -29.54 -7.21
CA LYS A 7 8.53 -28.39 -7.53
C LYS A 7 8.28 -27.37 -6.42
N ALA A 8 9.26 -27.19 -5.55
CA ALA A 8 9.33 -25.99 -4.75
C ALA A 8 9.45 -24.87 -5.79
N HIS A 9 8.32 -24.21 -6.09
CA HIS A 9 8.40 -22.87 -6.60
C HIS A 9 9.07 -22.09 -5.46
N GLU A 10 10.40 -22.01 -5.55
CA GLU A 10 11.15 -20.88 -5.07
C GLU A 10 10.29 -19.68 -5.43
N VAL A 11 9.79 -19.02 -4.38
CA VAL A 11 9.05 -17.79 -4.50
C VAL A 11 9.99 -16.91 -5.30
N GLU A 12 9.74 -16.81 -6.61
CA GLU A 12 10.40 -15.88 -7.50
C GLU A 12 10.13 -14.54 -6.85
N ALA A 13 11.11 -14.10 -6.06
CA ALA A 13 11.29 -12.75 -5.62
C ALA A 13 11.60 -11.95 -6.90
N ALA A 14 10.60 -11.87 -7.77
CA ALA A 14 10.60 -11.06 -8.96
C ALA A 14 10.53 -9.61 -8.47
N LEU A 15 11.73 -9.10 -8.14
CA LEU A 15 12.21 -7.80 -8.57
C LEU A 15 11.16 -6.68 -8.57
N GLU A 16 10.62 -6.31 -7.42
CA GLU A 16 9.88 -5.04 -7.26
C GLU A 16 10.45 -4.24 -6.08
N GLU A 17 11.58 -3.58 -6.34
CA GLU A 17 12.12 -2.43 -5.61
C GLU A 17 11.89 -2.42 -4.08
N ASP A 18 12.63 -3.27 -3.39
CA ASP A 18 12.71 -3.29 -1.93
C ASP A 18 13.30 -1.97 -1.40
N ILE A 19 12.50 -1.21 -0.66
CA ILE A 19 12.98 -0.07 0.13
C ILE A 19 13.01 -0.51 1.59
N GLU A 20 14.20 -0.82 2.10
CA GLU A 20 14.42 -1.09 3.52
C GLU A 20 14.58 0.23 4.28
N ILE A 21 13.61 0.56 5.14
CA ILE A 21 13.74 1.69 6.07
C ILE A 21 14.20 1.12 7.41
N GLN A 22 15.50 1.19 7.68
CA GLN A 22 16.07 0.83 8.97
C GLN A 22 15.92 1.96 9.99
N GLY A 23 14.97 1.81 10.91
CA GLY A 23 14.92 2.59 12.14
C GLY A 23 15.80 1.95 13.22
N LYS A 24 16.34 2.76 14.15
CA LYS A 24 17.23 2.29 15.24
C LYS A 24 16.59 1.23 16.16
N ARG A 25 15.27 1.08 16.16
CA ARG A 25 14.49 0.16 17.02
C ARG A 25 13.45 -0.69 16.27
N PHE A 26 13.22 -0.44 14.99
CA PHE A 26 12.26 -1.20 14.17
C PHE A 26 12.80 -1.39 12.76
N ARG A 27 12.61 -2.58 12.21
CA ARG A 27 12.89 -2.89 10.80
C ARG A 27 11.56 -3.00 10.08
N LEU A 28 11.31 -2.09 9.14
CA LEU A 28 10.14 -2.16 8.27
C LEU A 28 10.59 -2.67 6.90
N TYR A 29 10.12 -3.87 6.56
CA TYR A 29 10.35 -4.49 5.26
C TYR A 29 9.20 -4.10 4.34
N PHE A 30 9.47 -3.27 3.33
CA PHE A 30 8.47 -2.85 2.35
C PHE A 30 8.79 -3.44 0.97
N GLN A 31 8.08 -4.51 0.62
CA GLN A 31 8.18 -5.22 -0.67
C GLN A 31 7.65 -4.45 -1.89
N ASN A 32 7.09 -3.25 -1.72
CA ASN A 32 6.45 -2.53 -2.83
C ASN A 32 6.29 -1.04 -2.48
N ARG A 33 6.68 -0.12 -3.38
CA ARG A 33 6.43 1.33 -3.24
C ARG A 33 4.97 1.64 -2.96
N TYR A 34 4.07 0.86 -3.54
CA TYR A 34 2.64 0.91 -3.26
C TYR A 34 2.33 0.76 -1.77
N THR A 35 2.98 -0.19 -1.10
CA THR A 35 2.74 -0.49 0.31
C THR A 35 3.08 0.73 1.17
N ILE A 36 4.20 1.39 0.89
CA ILE A 36 4.60 2.64 1.58
C ILE A 36 3.58 3.75 1.33
N LEU A 37 3.18 3.96 0.07
CA LEU A 37 2.19 4.99 -0.28
C LEU A 37 0.84 4.74 0.41
N SER A 38 0.35 3.50 0.38
CA SER A 38 -0.93 3.13 0.99
C SER A 38 -0.90 3.30 2.52
N LEU A 39 0.18 2.89 3.18
CA LEU A 39 0.35 3.10 4.62
C LEU A 39 0.46 4.59 4.97
N THR A 40 1.14 5.38 4.14
CA THR A 40 1.24 6.84 4.34
C THR A 40 -0.14 7.48 4.28
N VAL A 41 -0.94 7.14 3.27
CA VAL A 41 -2.33 7.62 3.14
C VAL A 41 -3.17 7.21 4.35
N ASP A 42 -2.99 5.99 4.86
CA ASP A 42 -3.72 5.49 6.03
C ASP A 42 -3.36 6.24 7.31
N LEU A 43 -2.07 6.49 7.52
CA LEU A 43 -1.57 7.28 8.65
C LEU A 43 -2.05 8.73 8.57
N LEU A 44 -1.97 9.35 7.39
CA LEU A 44 -2.48 10.71 7.18
C LEU A 44 -3.98 10.78 7.42
N THR A 45 -4.75 9.83 6.90
CA THR A 45 -6.20 9.74 7.15
C THR A 45 -6.48 9.78 8.65
N GLY A 46 -5.86 8.88 9.43
CA GLY A 46 -6.02 8.84 10.88
C GLY A 46 -5.60 10.15 11.55
N PHE A 47 -4.45 10.71 11.17
CA PHE A 47 -3.93 11.96 11.70
C PHE A 47 -4.91 13.13 11.51
N PHE A 48 -5.46 13.30 10.31
CA PHE A 48 -6.43 14.35 10.02
C PHE A 48 -7.72 14.17 10.82
N TYR A 49 -8.26 12.95 10.91
CA TYR A 49 -9.44 12.68 11.73
C TYR A 49 -9.19 12.94 13.22
N ILE A 50 -8.02 12.57 13.74
CA ILE A 50 -7.67 12.84 15.14
C ILE A 50 -7.63 14.34 15.41
N ILE A 51 -6.99 15.14 14.54
CA ILE A 51 -6.96 16.59 14.73
C ILE A 51 -8.36 17.19 14.63
N GLY A 52 -9.17 16.76 13.66
CA GLY A 52 -10.57 17.18 13.55
C GLY A 52 -11.36 16.88 14.83
N SER A 53 -11.15 15.69 15.42
CA SER A 53 -11.77 15.29 16.69
C SER A 53 -11.30 16.12 17.87
N VAL A 54 -10.00 16.42 17.97
CA VAL A 54 -9.46 17.30 19.02
C VAL A 54 -10.05 18.71 18.87
N ALA A 55 -10.12 19.24 17.66
CA ALA A 55 -10.75 20.54 17.40
C ALA A 55 -12.21 20.55 17.85
N ALA A 56 -12.98 19.49 17.53
CA ALA A 56 -14.38 19.36 17.94
C ALA A 56 -14.60 19.20 19.45
N LEU A 57 -13.59 18.73 20.20
CA LEU A 57 -13.64 18.57 21.66
C LEU A 57 -13.17 19.82 22.42
N THR A 58 -12.69 20.84 21.72
CA THR A 58 -12.14 22.06 22.32
C THR A 58 -12.95 23.28 21.91
N SER A 59 -12.61 24.46 22.44
CA SER A 59 -13.20 25.74 22.04
C SER A 59 -12.68 26.28 20.70
N ILE A 60 -12.02 25.44 19.89
CA ILE A 60 -11.55 25.80 18.55
C ILE A 60 -12.77 25.97 17.62
N PRO A 61 -12.80 26.97 16.73
CA PRO A 61 -13.89 27.12 15.76
C PRO A 61 -14.15 25.85 14.92
N ASP A 62 -15.41 25.43 14.85
CA ASP A 62 -15.85 24.19 14.18
C ASP A 62 -15.35 24.05 12.74
N ARG A 63 -15.23 25.17 12.01
CA ARG A 63 -14.75 25.18 10.62
C ARG A 63 -13.35 24.59 10.49
N ILE A 64 -12.49 24.79 11.48
CA ILE A 64 -11.13 24.24 11.48
C ILE A 64 -11.23 22.71 11.55
N GLY A 65 -11.99 22.16 12.49
CA GLY A 65 -12.23 20.72 12.59
C GLY A 65 -12.83 20.14 11.31
N MET A 66 -13.78 20.84 10.69
CA MET A 66 -14.37 20.44 9.40
C MET A 66 -13.35 20.36 8.28
N TYR A 67 -12.40 21.29 8.16
CA TYR A 67 -11.35 21.20 7.15
C TYR A 67 -10.45 19.98 7.37
N PHE A 68 -10.13 19.65 8.63
CA PHE A 68 -9.37 18.45 8.96
C PHE A 68 -10.14 17.17 8.60
N TYR A 69 -11.42 17.09 8.95
CA TYR A 69 -12.26 15.95 8.55
C TYR A 69 -12.40 15.82 7.04
N LEU A 70 -12.55 16.94 6.33
CA LEU A 70 -12.63 16.95 4.87
C LEU A 70 -11.33 16.42 4.25
N ALA A 71 -10.17 16.91 4.70
CA ALA A 71 -8.87 16.39 4.27
C ALA A 71 -8.72 14.89 4.56
N GLY A 72 -9.08 14.44 5.77
CA GLY A 72 -9.08 13.03 6.14
C GLY A 72 -9.98 12.19 5.23
N SER A 73 -11.17 12.68 4.89
CA SER A 73 -12.10 11.98 4.00
C SER A 73 -11.57 11.85 2.57
N ILE A 74 -10.85 12.87 2.05
CA ILE A 74 -10.17 12.80 0.76
C ILE A 74 -9.09 11.70 0.77
N PHE A 75 -8.25 11.64 1.81
CA PHE A 75 -7.26 10.56 1.94
C PHE A 75 -7.91 9.19 2.05
N LEU A 76 -9.02 9.08 2.78
CA LEU A 76 -9.80 7.85 2.88
C LEU A 76 -10.31 7.38 1.51
N THR A 77 -10.70 8.30 0.62
CA THR A 77 -11.09 7.99 -0.77
C THR A 77 -9.91 7.64 -1.67
N ILE A 78 -8.71 8.17 -1.42
CA ILE A 78 -7.50 7.78 -2.17
C ILE A 78 -7.13 6.31 -1.94
N ARG A 79 -7.39 5.76 -0.75
CA ARG A 79 -7.10 4.34 -0.42
C ARG A 79 -7.64 3.33 -1.44
N PRO A 80 -8.95 3.31 -1.80
CA PRO A 80 -9.45 2.39 -2.81
C PRO A 80 -8.90 2.66 -4.21
N ILE A 81 -8.62 3.92 -4.58
CA ILE A 81 -8.02 4.27 -5.88
C ILE A 81 -6.63 3.64 -6.00
N LEU A 82 -5.80 3.78 -4.96
CA LEU A 82 -4.52 3.12 -4.86
C LEU A 82 -4.70 1.59 -5.05
N ARG A 83 -5.65 0.96 -4.35
CA ARG A 83 -5.87 -0.50 -4.47
C ARG A 83 -6.21 -0.93 -5.90
N ILE A 84 -7.01 -0.14 -6.60
CA ILE A 84 -7.37 -0.40 -8.01
C ILE A 84 -6.13 -0.29 -8.89
N ILE A 85 -5.35 0.77 -8.75
CA ILE A 85 -4.12 0.99 -9.52
C ILE A 85 -3.17 -0.19 -9.35
N LYS A 86 -2.86 -0.58 -8.10
CA LYS A 86 -2.00 -1.74 -7.83
C LYS A 86 -2.48 -3.01 -8.53
N ASN A 87 -3.78 -3.31 -8.45
CA ASN A 87 -4.31 -4.53 -9.04
C ASN A 87 -4.24 -4.52 -10.58
N ILE A 88 -4.39 -3.35 -11.22
CA ILE A 88 -4.28 -3.22 -12.68
C ILE A 88 -2.83 -3.37 -13.12
N PHE A 89 -1.88 -2.67 -12.49
CA PHE A 89 -0.46 -2.74 -12.85
C PHE A 89 0.12 -4.15 -12.64
N ILE A 90 -0.17 -4.79 -11.50
CA ILE A 90 0.26 -6.17 -11.24
C ILE A 90 -0.24 -7.14 -12.31
N TYR A 91 -1.47 -6.96 -12.80
CA TYR A 91 -2.03 -7.88 -13.80
C TYR A 91 -1.34 -7.76 -15.16
N ASP A 92 -0.83 -6.57 -15.50
CA ASP A 92 -0.12 -6.33 -16.75
C ASP A 92 1.32 -6.87 -16.70
N ASP A 93 2.03 -6.62 -15.58
CA ASP A 93 3.41 -7.10 -15.39
C ASP A 93 3.47 -8.64 -15.31
N LEU A 94 2.53 -9.29 -14.59
CA LEU A 94 2.43 -10.75 -14.56
C LEU A 94 2.10 -11.37 -15.93
N LYS A 95 1.35 -10.65 -16.78
CA LYS A 95 1.08 -11.10 -18.15
C LYS A 95 2.30 -10.96 -19.04
N ALA A 96 3.07 -9.89 -18.89
CA ALA A 96 4.30 -9.66 -19.62
C ALA A 96 5.36 -10.72 -19.29
N GLU A 97 5.52 -11.09 -18.02
CA GLU A 97 6.45 -12.14 -17.60
C GLU A 97 6.05 -13.53 -18.13
N LYS A 98 4.77 -13.91 -18.06
CA LYS A 98 4.30 -15.18 -18.63
C LYS A 98 4.58 -15.29 -20.13
N LYS A 99 4.28 -14.24 -20.89
CA LYS A 99 4.54 -14.21 -22.35
C LYS A 99 6.01 -14.37 -22.69
N LYS A 100 6.91 -13.84 -21.86
CA LYS A 100 8.36 -13.93 -22.05
C LYS A 100 8.87 -15.34 -21.76
N ASN A 101 8.40 -15.99 -20.70
CA ASN A 101 8.77 -17.38 -20.39
C ASN A 101 8.23 -18.38 -21.43
N ASP A 102 7.02 -18.18 -21.94
CA ASP A 102 6.43 -19.05 -22.96
C ASP A 102 7.12 -18.92 -24.33
N ALA A 103 7.78 -17.79 -24.61
CA ALA A 103 8.53 -17.56 -25.86
C ALA A 103 9.97 -18.12 -25.84
N HIS A 104 10.45 -18.55 -24.67
CA HIS A 104 11.79 -19.13 -24.49
C HIS A 104 11.77 -20.65 -24.26
N MET A 105 10.60 -21.29 -24.29
CA MET A 105 10.39 -22.74 -24.32
C MET A 105 10.16 -23.24 -25.75
#